data_AF-A0A3B9BV96-F1
#
_entry.id   AF-A0A3B9BV96-F1
#
_cell.length_a   1.000
_cell.length_b   1.000
_cell.length_c   1.000
_cell.angle_alpha   90.00
_cell.angle_beta   90.00
_cell.angle_gamma   90.00
#
_symmetry.space_group_name_H-M   'P 1'
#
loop_
_entity.id
_entity.type
_entity.pdbx_description
1 polymer ?
#
loop_
_entity_poly.entity_id
_entity_poly.type
_entity_poly.pdbx_seq_one_letter_code
_entity_poly.pdbx_strand_id
1 'polypeptide(L)'
;MITAIVDYNSGNLRSAEKSFQRMASELNAGKIVVTPDPDVVRQADRVVLPGVGAFADCRGHLAAIDGLSAAIEEKVDAGNPLMGICVGMQMMATWSREHGNHNGFNWINGEVTALTPNAPALKIPHMGWNELTKTPNHPV
;
A
#
# COMPACT_ATOMS: atom_id res chain seq x y z
N MET A 1 5.10 8.99 -18.00
CA MET A 1 5.24 8.08 -16.86
C MET A 1 3.93 7.34 -16.63
N ILE A 2 3.99 6.08 -16.24
CA ILE A 2 2.87 5.22 -15.87
C ILE A 2 2.94 4.97 -14.36
N THR A 3 1.85 5.29 -13.66
CA THR A 3 1.63 4.85 -12.29
C THR A 3 0.60 3.74 -12.29
N ALA A 4 0.99 2.54 -11.85
CA ALA A 4 0.08 1.42 -11.67
C ALA A 4 -0.50 1.41 -10.26
N ILE A 5 -1.82 1.35 -10.15
CA ILE A 5 -2.55 1.07 -8.92
C ILE A 5 -2.91 -0.42 -8.95
N VAL A 6 -2.35 -1.20 -8.04
CA VAL A 6 -2.53 -2.65 -8.00
C VAL A 6 -3.97 -2.97 -7.59
N ASP A 7 -4.70 -3.66 -8.46
CA ASP A 7 -6.01 -4.23 -8.18
C ASP A 7 -5.85 -5.72 -7.90
N TYR A 8 -5.98 -6.08 -6.64
CA TYR A 8 -6.02 -7.47 -6.20
C TYR A 8 -7.31 -7.74 -5.42
N ASN A 9 -8.41 -7.08 -5.79
CA ASN A 9 -9.70 -7.19 -5.10
C ASN A 9 -9.64 -6.77 -3.60
N SER A 10 -8.92 -5.68 -3.32
CA SER A 10 -8.89 -5.04 -2.00
C SER A 10 -8.77 -3.52 -2.13
N GLY A 11 -9.36 -2.80 -1.18
CA GLY A 11 -9.27 -1.35 -1.09
C GLY A 11 -10.38 -0.59 -1.82
N ASN A 12 -10.42 0.73 -1.60
CA ASN A 12 -11.30 1.64 -2.34
C ASN A 12 -10.58 2.18 -3.58
N LEU A 13 -10.46 1.32 -4.60
CA LEU A 13 -9.72 1.61 -5.83
C LEU A 13 -10.26 2.83 -6.57
N ARG A 14 -11.58 3.02 -6.59
CA ARG A 14 -12.22 4.14 -7.30
C ARG A 14 -11.80 5.49 -6.71
N SER A 15 -11.76 5.62 -5.38
CA SER A 15 -11.31 6.86 -4.74
C SER A 15 -9.81 7.09 -4.97
N ALA A 16 -8.99 6.06 -4.83
CA ALA A 16 -7.55 6.16 -5.11
C ALA A 16 -7.31 6.59 -6.56
N GLU A 17 -7.89 5.88 -7.52
CA GLU A 17 -7.79 6.19 -8.96
C GLU A 17 -8.16 7.63 -9.25
N LYS A 18 -9.30 8.13 -8.74
CA LYS A 18 -9.73 9.52 -8.99
C LYS A 18 -8.78 10.54 -8.40
N SER A 19 -8.25 10.31 -7.19
CA SER A 19 -7.26 11.20 -6.58
C SER A 19 -5.96 11.24 -7.38
N PHE A 20 -5.44 10.08 -7.80
CA PHE A 20 -4.24 10.01 -8.62
C PHE A 20 -4.46 10.60 -10.03
N GLN A 21 -5.61 10.37 -10.66
CA GLN A 21 -5.96 10.97 -11.96
C GLN A 21 -5.99 12.49 -11.87
N ARG A 22 -6.59 13.04 -10.80
CA ARG A 22 -6.61 14.49 -10.57
C ARG A 22 -5.19 15.05 -10.41
N MET A 23 -4.38 14.45 -9.52
CA MET A 23 -2.99 14.88 -9.35
C MET A 23 -2.17 14.76 -10.64
N ALA A 24 -2.33 13.67 -11.38
CA ALA A 24 -1.62 13.47 -12.63
C ALA A 24 -2.01 14.50 -13.69
N SER A 25 -3.28 14.91 -13.73
CA SER A 25 -3.75 16.00 -14.59
C SER A 25 -3.19 17.36 -14.15
N GLU A 26 -3.23 17.68 -12.85
CA GLU A 26 -2.77 18.96 -12.32
C GLU A 26 -1.25 19.15 -12.44
N LEU A 27 -0.49 18.06 -12.33
CA LEU A 27 0.98 18.06 -12.34
C LEU A 27 1.59 17.58 -13.67
N ASN A 28 0.75 17.25 -14.67
CA ASN A 28 1.18 16.58 -15.91
C ASN A 28 2.07 15.35 -15.65
N ALA A 29 1.71 14.53 -14.66
CA ALA A 29 2.55 13.43 -14.15
C ALA A 29 2.40 12.11 -14.92
N GLY A 30 1.59 12.07 -15.97
CA GLY A 30 1.42 10.92 -16.87
C GLY A 30 0.13 10.14 -16.64
N LYS A 31 0.16 8.84 -16.97
CA LYS A 31 -1.03 7.97 -17.03
C LYS A 31 -1.20 7.19 -15.73
N ILE A 32 -2.44 7.12 -15.24
CA ILE A 32 -2.84 6.25 -14.13
C ILE A 32 -3.51 5.01 -14.70
N VAL A 33 -3.09 3.82 -14.24
CA VAL A 33 -3.67 2.54 -14.65
C VAL A 33 -4.01 1.73 -13.41
N VAL A 34 -5.26 1.34 -13.25
CA VAL A 34 -5.69 0.34 -12.26
C VAL A 34 -5.59 -1.02 -12.92
N THR A 35 -4.88 -1.98 -12.31
CA THR A 35 -4.59 -3.25 -12.98
C THR A 35 -4.36 -4.41 -12.01
N PRO A 36 -4.92 -5.61 -12.30
CA PRO A 36 -4.50 -6.86 -11.70
C PRO A 36 -3.33 -7.53 -12.45
N ASP A 37 -2.99 -7.03 -13.65
CA ASP A 37 -2.01 -7.64 -14.54
C ASP A 37 -0.56 -7.39 -14.06
N PRO A 38 0.21 -8.44 -13.70
CA PRO A 38 1.61 -8.32 -13.29
C PRO A 38 2.51 -7.67 -14.36
N ASP A 39 2.24 -7.87 -15.64
CA ASP A 39 3.09 -7.33 -16.71
C ASP A 39 2.94 -5.81 -16.83
N VAL A 40 1.73 -5.30 -16.59
CA VAL A 40 1.50 -3.86 -16.48
C VAL A 40 2.22 -3.27 -15.27
N VAL A 41 2.27 -4.00 -14.14
CA VAL A 41 3.02 -3.58 -12.95
C VAL A 41 4.51 -3.52 -13.24
N ARG A 42 5.09 -4.54 -13.90
CA ARG A 42 6.52 -4.56 -14.30
C ARG A 42 6.91 -3.36 -15.16
N GLN A 43 6.03 -2.98 -16.09
CA GLN A 43 6.24 -1.86 -17.01
C GLN A 43 6.00 -0.49 -16.38
N ALA A 44 5.38 -0.42 -15.20
CA ALA A 44 5.07 0.85 -14.56
C ALA A 44 6.33 1.56 -14.06
N ASP A 45 6.33 2.90 -14.11
CA ASP A 45 7.41 3.71 -13.53
C ASP A 45 7.27 3.81 -12.01
N ARG A 46 6.03 3.72 -11.51
CA ARG A 46 5.64 3.86 -10.10
C ARG A 46 4.52 2.88 -9.76
N VAL A 47 4.53 2.35 -8.55
CA VAL A 47 3.53 1.39 -8.07
C VAL A 47 2.80 1.96 -6.86
N VAL A 48 1.48 1.80 -6.83
CA VAL A 48 0.64 2.09 -5.66
C VAL A 48 0.00 0.79 -5.24
N LEU A 49 0.25 0.39 -3.99
CA LEU A 49 -0.32 -0.80 -3.37
C LEU A 49 -1.37 -0.34 -2.33
N PRO A 50 -2.65 -0.22 -2.69
CA PRO A 50 -3.71 0.05 -1.72
C PRO A 50 -4.11 -1.22 -0.98
N GLY A 51 -4.81 -1.10 0.15
CA GLY A 51 -5.46 -2.25 0.79
C GLY A 51 -6.37 -1.85 1.94
N VAL A 52 -7.52 -2.51 2.07
CA VAL A 52 -8.49 -2.32 3.17
C VAL A 52 -9.01 -3.68 3.62
N GLY A 53 -9.13 -3.88 4.92
CA GLY A 53 -9.59 -5.12 5.53
C GLY A 53 -8.50 -5.75 6.40
N ALA A 54 -8.60 -7.06 6.63
CA ALA A 54 -7.61 -7.80 7.39
C ALA A 54 -6.33 -8.03 6.56
N PHE A 55 -5.18 -8.02 7.24
CA PHE A 55 -3.87 -8.23 6.64
C PHE A 55 -3.78 -9.58 5.91
N ALA A 56 -4.25 -10.64 6.56
CA ALA A 56 -4.21 -12.00 6.03
C ALA A 56 -5.01 -12.12 4.73
N ASP A 57 -6.22 -11.57 4.69
CA ASP A 57 -7.08 -11.58 3.50
C ASP A 57 -6.43 -10.81 2.36
N CYS A 58 -5.88 -9.62 2.64
CA CYS A 58 -5.23 -8.82 1.62
C CYS A 58 -3.98 -9.52 1.05
N ARG A 59 -3.15 -10.14 1.90
CA ARG A 59 -2.00 -10.94 1.44
C ARG A 59 -2.46 -12.16 0.63
N GLY A 60 -3.53 -12.82 1.06
CA GLY A 60 -4.12 -13.95 0.36
C GLY A 60 -4.64 -13.59 -1.03
N HIS A 61 -5.41 -12.50 -1.14
CA HIS A 61 -5.90 -12.02 -2.43
C HIS A 61 -4.77 -11.60 -3.38
N LEU A 62 -3.72 -10.96 -2.86
CA LEU A 62 -2.55 -10.58 -3.67
C LEU A 62 -1.79 -11.80 -4.17
N ALA A 63 -1.64 -12.83 -3.32
CA ALA A 63 -0.98 -14.08 -3.67
C ALA A 63 -1.82 -14.96 -4.62
N ALA A 64 -3.15 -14.77 -4.65
CA ALA A 64 -4.05 -15.51 -5.53
C ALA A 64 -3.94 -15.08 -7.00
N ILE A 65 -3.29 -13.94 -7.30
CA ILE A 65 -3.01 -13.50 -8.66
C ILE A 65 -1.57 -13.87 -8.99
N ASP A 66 -1.40 -14.88 -9.85
CA ASP A 66 -0.10 -15.43 -10.21
C ASP A 66 0.86 -14.34 -10.69
N GLY A 67 2.05 -14.29 -10.07
CA GLY A 67 3.12 -13.37 -10.44
C GLY A 67 2.93 -11.92 -9.99
N LEU A 68 1.80 -11.54 -9.39
CA LEU A 68 1.54 -10.14 -9.01
C LEU A 68 2.44 -9.67 -7.85
N SER A 69 2.61 -10.51 -6.82
CA SER A 69 3.55 -10.21 -5.72
C SER A 69 4.99 -10.07 -6.24
N ALA A 70 5.42 -11.00 -7.11
CA ALA A 70 6.76 -10.97 -7.71
C ALA A 70 6.97 -9.71 -8.56
N ALA A 71 5.99 -9.31 -9.37
CA ALA A 71 6.08 -8.08 -10.16
C ALA A 71 6.25 -6.84 -9.28
N ILE A 72 5.58 -6.77 -8.12
CA ILE A 72 5.74 -5.66 -7.18
C ILE A 72 7.14 -5.67 -6.55
N GLU A 73 7.62 -6.83 -6.10
CA GLU A 73 8.97 -7.00 -5.54
C GLU A 73 10.05 -6.61 -6.55
N GLU A 74 9.95 -7.06 -7.81
CA GLU A 74 10.84 -6.69 -8.91
C GLU A 74 10.94 -5.15 -9.08
N LYS A 75 9.82 -4.41 -8.94
CA LYS A 75 9.83 -2.94 -9.01
C LYS A 75 10.55 -2.31 -7.83
N VAL A 76 10.32 -2.81 -6.62
CA VAL A 76 10.98 -2.30 -5.42
C VAL A 76 12.48 -2.56 -5.48
N ASP A 77 12.90 -3.76 -5.87
CA ASP A 77 14.30 -4.15 -6.01
C ASP A 77 15.03 -3.34 -7.10
N ALA A 78 14.31 -2.96 -8.16
CA ALA A 78 14.81 -2.04 -9.19
C ALA A 78 14.89 -0.57 -8.74
N GLY A 79 14.47 -0.25 -7.51
CA GLY A 79 14.46 1.10 -6.96
C GLY A 79 13.33 1.99 -7.49
N ASN A 80 12.29 1.41 -8.10
CA ASN A 80 11.12 2.18 -8.52
C ASN A 80 10.30 2.63 -7.30
N PRO A 81 9.73 3.84 -7.31
CA PRO A 81 8.89 4.32 -6.22
C PRO A 81 7.65 3.45 -6.02
N LEU A 82 7.44 3.00 -4.78
CA LEU A 82 6.24 2.32 -4.32
C LEU A 82 5.55 3.11 -3.20
N MET A 83 4.22 3.22 -3.28
CA MET A 83 3.38 3.82 -2.23
C MET A 83 2.38 2.79 -1.71
N GLY A 84 2.55 2.34 -0.47
CA GLY A 84 1.56 1.55 0.26
C GLY A 84 0.48 2.45 0.89
N ILE A 85 -0.79 2.08 0.77
CA ILE A 85 -1.91 2.81 1.41
C ILE A 85 -2.67 1.86 2.34
N CYS A 86 -2.82 2.27 3.61
CA CYS A 86 -3.48 1.50 4.66
C CYS A 86 -2.86 0.09 4.80
N VAL A 87 -3.58 -0.99 4.48
CA VAL A 87 -3.00 -2.34 4.59
C VAL A 87 -1.82 -2.52 3.64
N GLY A 88 -1.81 -1.86 2.47
CA GLY A 88 -0.67 -1.91 1.58
C GLY A 88 0.61 -1.30 2.17
N MET A 89 0.48 -0.31 3.06
CA MET A 89 1.62 0.19 3.87
C MET A 89 2.04 -0.85 4.90
N GLN A 90 1.08 -1.48 5.59
CA GLN A 90 1.34 -2.50 6.60
C GLN A 90 2.09 -3.71 6.00
N MET A 91 1.76 -4.11 4.77
CA MET A 91 2.44 -5.20 4.06
C MET A 91 3.93 -4.94 3.85
N MET A 92 4.40 -3.69 3.86
CA MET A 92 5.82 -3.37 3.70
C MET A 92 6.66 -3.79 4.93
N ALA A 93 6.02 -3.98 6.09
CA ALA A 93 6.67 -4.41 7.31
C ALA A 93 7.13 -5.88 7.24
N THR A 94 7.93 -6.32 8.21
CA THR A 94 8.30 -7.74 8.36
C THR A 94 7.09 -8.58 8.75
N TRP A 95 6.33 -8.12 9.75
CA TRP A 95 5.25 -8.89 10.35
C TRP A 95 3.98 -8.07 10.52
N SER A 96 2.82 -8.73 10.42
CA SER A 96 1.58 -8.30 11.05
C SER A 96 1.18 -9.28 12.14
N ARG A 97 0.72 -8.74 13.27
CA ARG A 97 0.20 -9.47 14.42
C ARG A 97 -1.33 -9.51 14.46
N GLU A 98 -2.00 -8.98 13.43
CA GLU A 98 -3.45 -8.98 13.35
C GLU A 98 -3.98 -10.40 13.13
N HIS A 99 -4.77 -10.91 14.10
CA HIS A 99 -5.41 -12.23 14.05
C HIS A 99 -4.46 -13.43 13.85
N GLY A 100 -3.16 -13.26 14.10
CA GLY A 100 -2.16 -14.29 13.89
C GLY A 100 -0.79 -13.69 13.60
N ASN A 101 0.13 -14.52 13.12
CA ASN A 101 1.44 -14.07 12.67
C ASN A 101 1.52 -14.21 11.15
N HIS A 102 1.63 -13.07 10.46
CA HIS A 102 1.63 -13.04 9.01
C HIS A 102 2.88 -12.32 8.50
N ASN A 103 3.55 -12.93 7.52
CA ASN A 103 4.69 -12.33 6.83
C ASN A 103 4.21 -11.18 5.93
N GLY A 104 4.85 -10.02 6.07
CA GLY A 104 4.83 -8.98 5.04
C GLY A 104 5.97 -9.18 4.04
N PHE A 105 6.24 -8.15 3.24
CA PHE A 105 7.34 -8.11 2.28
C PHE A 105 8.71 -7.90 2.93
N ASN A 106 8.74 -7.46 4.20
CA ASN A 106 9.99 -7.23 4.92
C ASN A 106 10.91 -6.19 4.26
N TRP A 107 10.35 -5.17 3.62
CA TRP A 107 11.14 -4.02 3.12
C TRP A 107 11.48 -3.03 4.23
N ILE A 108 10.63 -2.96 5.25
CA ILE A 108 10.83 -2.17 6.45
C ILE A 108 10.82 -3.12 7.65
N ASN A 109 11.94 -3.20 8.36
CA ASN A 109 12.04 -4.02 9.56
C ASN A 109 11.05 -3.54 10.61
N GLY A 110 10.13 -4.41 11.04
CA GLY A 110 9.16 -4.07 12.08
C GLY A 110 7.91 -4.93 12.09
N GLU A 111 7.06 -4.65 13.07
CA GLU A 111 5.81 -5.38 13.29
C GLU A 111 4.62 -4.42 13.33
N VAL A 112 3.54 -4.79 12.67
CA VAL A 112 2.25 -4.11 12.76
C VAL A 112 1.46 -4.76 13.90
N THR A 113 1.24 -4.00 14.98
CA THR A 113 0.55 -4.47 16.19
C THR A 113 -0.71 -3.67 16.47
N ALA A 114 -1.60 -4.24 17.29
CA ALA A 114 -2.78 -3.52 17.77
C ALA A 114 -2.38 -2.25 18.53
N LEU A 115 -3.17 -1.19 18.38
CA LEU A 115 -3.03 0.02 19.17
C LEU A 115 -3.47 -0.27 20.62
N THR A 116 -2.61 0.07 21.58
CA THR A 116 -2.89 -0.06 23.03
C THR A 116 -2.93 1.33 23.69
N PRO A 117 -4.04 2.08 23.53
CA PRO A 117 -4.13 3.41 24.08
C PRO A 117 -4.16 3.39 25.62
N ASN A 118 -3.44 4.32 26.24
CA ASN A 118 -3.31 4.39 27.70
C ASN A 118 -4.44 5.18 28.37
N ALA A 119 -5.35 5.78 27.59
CA ALA A 119 -6.43 6.61 28.10
C ALA A 119 -7.81 5.99 27.76
N PRO A 120 -8.72 5.81 28.73
CA PRO A 120 -10.03 5.18 28.51
C PRO A 120 -10.93 5.86 27.47
N ALA A 121 -10.72 7.16 27.22
CA ALA A 121 -11.49 7.92 26.23
C ALA A 121 -11.10 7.60 24.78
N LEU A 122 -9.91 7.01 24.55
CA LEU A 122 -9.42 6.68 23.22
C LEU A 122 -10.02 5.34 22.77
N LYS A 123 -10.69 5.36 21.62
CA LYS A 123 -11.40 4.20 21.07
C LYS A 123 -10.56 3.46 20.03
N ILE A 124 -10.81 2.16 19.92
CA ILE A 124 -10.31 1.28 18.86
C ILE A 124 -11.51 0.82 18.00
N PRO A 125 -11.41 0.85 16.65
CA PRO A 125 -10.28 1.36 15.87
C PRO A 125 -10.17 2.90 15.95
N HIS A 126 -8.97 3.41 15.67
CA HIS A 126 -8.77 4.85 15.50
C HIS A 126 -9.47 5.30 14.21
N MET A 127 -10.56 6.07 14.35
CA MET A 127 -11.34 6.59 13.23
C MET A 127 -11.53 8.10 13.41
N GLY A 128 -11.11 8.87 12.41
CA GLY A 128 -11.26 10.31 12.40
C GLY A 128 -10.07 11.00 11.74
N TRP A 129 -9.95 12.29 12.01
CA TRP A 129 -8.85 13.13 11.56
C TRP A 129 -7.82 13.21 12.68
N ASN A 130 -6.54 13.03 12.33
CA ASN A 130 -5.43 13.15 13.25
C ASN A 130 -4.28 13.90 12.57
N GLU A 131 -3.42 14.52 13.35
CA GLU A 131 -2.35 15.37 12.86
C GLU A 131 -1.06 14.56 12.69
N LEU A 132 -0.29 14.92 11.67
CA LEU A 132 1.05 14.36 11.45
C LEU A 132 2.09 15.36 11.90
N THR A 133 3.00 14.95 12.77
CA THR A 133 4.22 15.72 13.04
C THR A 133 5.20 15.47 11.90
N LYS A 134 5.48 16.51 11.11
CA LYS A 134 6.45 16.42 10.02
C LYS A 134 7.86 16.27 10.60
N THR A 135 8.55 15.20 10.21
CA THR A 135 9.99 15.08 10.42
C THR A 135 10.73 15.72 9.23
N PRO A 136 11.88 16.40 9.45
CA PRO A 136 12.63 17.00 8.34
C PRO A 136 13.29 15.94 7.45
N ASN A 137 13.44 16.26 6.16
CA ASN A 137 14.23 15.56 5.14
C ASN A 137 13.99 14.04 5.01
N HIS A 138 13.04 13.68 4.16
CA HIS A 138 13.03 12.39 3.48
C HIS A 138 13.70 12.57 2.09
N PRO A 139 14.51 11.61 1.59
CA PRO A 139 15.21 11.74 0.30
C PRO A 139 14.28 11.70 -0.93
N VAL A 140 12.98 11.56 -0.70
CA VAL A 140 11.88 11.64 -1.68
C VAL A 140 10.96 12.76 -1.27
#